data_AF-A0A6J4Y6C7-F1
#
_entry.id   AF-A0A6J4Y6C7-F1
#
_cell.length_a   1.000
_cell.length_b   1.000
_cell.length_c   1.000
_cell.angle_alpha   90.00
_cell.angle_beta   90.00
_cell.angle_gamma   90.00
#
_symmetry.space_group_name_H-M   'P 1'
#
loop_
_entity.id
_entity.type
_entity.pdbx_description
1 polymer ?
#
loop_
_entity_poly.entity_id
_entity_poly.type
_entity_poly.pdbx_seq_one_letter_code
_entity_poly.pdbx_strand_id
1 'polypeptide(L)' 'MEIKKILAGWNKVCPGCNIGRKYPDSFLGKKVREHWEKGCISHDAYVEVYGSDEPSPKKSKE' A
#
# COMPACT_ATOMS: atom_id res chain seq x y z
N MET A 1 -12.68 -13.20 -4.37
CA MET A 1 -11.21 -13.28 -4.53
C MET A 1 -10.69 -12.62 -5.81
N GLU A 2 -11.42 -12.67 -6.93
CA GLU A 2 -10.97 -12.12 -8.23
C GLU A 2 -10.72 -10.61 -8.22
N ILE A 3 -11.69 -9.82 -7.73
CA ILE A 3 -11.57 -8.35 -7.65
C ILE A 3 -10.36 -7.93 -6.78
N LYS A 4 -10.12 -8.64 -5.68
CA LYS A 4 -8.97 -8.36 -4.80
C LYS A 4 -7.63 -8.59 -5.52
N LYS A 5 -7.52 -9.65 -6.33
CA LYS A 5 -6.31 -9.89 -7.15
C LYS A 5 -6.10 -8.81 -8.20
N ILE A 6 -7.17 -8.28 -8.80
CA ILE A 6 -7.10 -7.16 -9.76
C ILE A 6 -6.61 -5.89 -9.06
N LEU A 7 -7.19 -5.54 -7.90
CA LEU A 7 -6.77 -4.38 -7.10
C LEU A 7 -5.33 -4.52 -6.60
N ALA A 8 -4.93 -5.73 -6.19
CA ALA A 8 -3.56 -6.04 -5.82
C ALA A 8 -2.61 -5.92 -7.03
N GLY A 9 -3.03 -6.32 -8.23
CA GLY A 9 -2.30 -6.03 -9.47
C GLY A 9 -2.17 -4.53 -9.74
N TRP A 10 -3.24 -3.78 -9.47
CA TRP A 10 -3.26 -2.33 -9.67
C TRP A 10 -2.30 -1.60 -8.72
N ASN A 11 -2.09 -2.11 -7.52
CA ASN A 11 -1.07 -1.58 -6.61
C ASN A 11 0.35 -1.63 -7.20
N LYS A 12 0.70 -2.69 -7.94
CA LYS A 12 2.04 -2.86 -8.56
C LYS A 12 2.37 -1.77 -9.58
N VAL A 13 1.35 -1.22 -10.23
CA VAL A 13 1.51 -0.17 -11.25
C VAL A 13 1.10 1.21 -10.74
N CYS A 14 0.48 1.30 -9.56
CA CYS A 14 0.15 2.57 -8.93
C CYS A 14 1.43 3.36 -8.59
N PRO A 15 1.63 4.55 -9.17
CA PRO A 15 2.85 5.34 -8.94
C PRO A 15 3.03 5.72 -7.47
N GLY A 16 1.93 6.09 -6.80
CA GLY A 16 1.93 6.39 -5.37
C GLY A 16 2.40 5.20 -4.56
N CYS A 17 1.76 4.03 -4.73
CA CYS A 17 2.13 2.83 -3.97
C CYS A 17 3.58 2.38 -4.22
N ASN A 18 4.07 2.52 -5.45
CA ASN A 18 5.48 2.26 -5.77
C ASN A 18 6.44 3.21 -5.03
N ILE A 19 6.10 4.50 -4.92
CA ILE A 19 6.88 5.47 -4.14
C ILE A 19 6.85 5.13 -2.64
N GLY A 20 5.67 4.82 -2.10
CA GLY A 20 5.50 4.43 -0.70
C GLY A 20 6.32 3.19 -0.31
N ARG A 21 6.43 2.23 -1.23
CA ARG A 21 7.32 1.06 -1.07
C ARG A 21 8.80 1.40 -1.16
N LYS A 22 9.19 2.07 -2.24
CA LYS A 22 10.61 2.22 -2.60
C LYS A 22 11.32 3.30 -1.78
N TYR A 23 10.58 4.33 -1.36
CA TYR A 23 11.12 5.49 -0.66
C TYR A 23 10.25 5.88 0.56
N PRO A 24 10.03 4.96 1.51
CA PRO A 24 9.05 5.13 2.58
C PRO A 24 9.26 6.38 3.45
N ASP A 25 10.51 6.79 3.65
CA ASP A 25 10.87 7.92 4.52
C ASP A 25 11.03 9.25 3.76
N SER A 26 10.91 9.23 2.43
CA SER A 26 10.92 10.45 1.62
C SER A 26 9.68 11.30 1.89
N PHE A 27 9.73 12.60 1.56
CA PHE A 27 8.56 13.49 1.69
C PHE A 27 7.31 12.93 0.99
N LEU A 28 7.47 12.41 -0.23
CA LEU A 28 6.37 11.80 -0.98
C LEU A 28 5.98 10.42 -0.41
N GLY A 29 6.95 9.61 0.03
CA GLY A 29 6.69 8.31 0.64
C GLY A 29 5.85 8.41 1.92
N LYS A 30 6.16 9.38 2.78
CA LYS A 30 5.37 9.68 3.98
C LYS A 30 3.93 10.03 3.64
N LYS A 31 3.71 10.91 2.66
CA LYS A 31 2.35 11.26 2.17
C LYS A 31 1.59 10.06 1.60
N VAL A 32 2.27 9.18 0.87
CA VAL A 32 1.64 7.96 0.35
C VAL A 32 1.26 7.03 1.50
N ARG A 33 2.09 6.90 2.52
CA ARG A 33 1.77 6.08 3.71
C ARG A 33 0.60 6.63 4.50
N GLU A 34 0.51 7.96 4.66
CA GLU A 34 -0.69 8.60 5.23
C GLU A 34 -1.95 8.29 4.39
N HIS A 35 -1.82 8.21 3.06
CA HIS A 35 -2.92 7.77 2.21
C HIS A 35 -3.30 6.29 2.44
N TRP A 36 -2.32 5.42 2.68
CA TRP A 36 -2.59 4.01 3.04
C TRP A 36 -3.30 3.89 4.39
N GLU A 37 -2.88 4.66 5.40
CA GLU A 37 -3.53 4.69 6.72
C GLU A 37 -4.99 5.17 6.65
N LYS A 38 -5.29 6.11 5.74
CA LYS A 38 -6.66 6.57 5.46
C LYS A 38 -7.53 5.55 4.71
N GLY A 39 -6.94 4.47 4.20
CA GLY A 39 -7.61 3.43 3.43
C GLY A 39 -7.32 3.56 1.94
N CYS A 40 -6.42 2.71 1.45
CA CYS A 40 -6.10 2.60 0.04
C CYS A 40 -6.49 1.21 -0.45
N ILE A 41 -7.60 1.11 -1.19
CA ILE A 41 -8.17 -0.18 -1.62
C ILE A 41 -7.18 -1.07 -2.37
N SER A 42 -6.29 -0.47 -3.18
CA SER A 42 -5.28 -1.22 -3.92
C SER A 42 -4.18 -1.73 -2.98
N HIS A 43 -3.76 -0.93 -1.99
CA HIS A 43 -2.78 -1.35 -0.99
C HIS A 43 -3.35 -2.38 -0.02
N ASP A 44 -4.54 -2.17 0.52
CA ASP A 44 -5.18 -3.14 1.40
C ASP A 44 -5.37 -4.49 0.68
N ALA A 45 -5.85 -4.48 -0.57
CA ALA A 45 -5.95 -5.70 -1.38
C ALA A 45 -4.59 -6.32 -1.69
N TYR A 46 -3.55 -5.51 -1.92
CA TYR A 46 -2.20 -5.98 -2.14
C TYR A 46 -1.63 -6.70 -0.92
N VAL A 47 -1.73 -6.09 0.27
CA VAL A 47 -1.28 -6.65 1.54
C VAL A 47 -2.02 -7.95 1.84
N GLU A 48 -3.32 -8.01 1.60
CA GLU A 48 -4.14 -9.21 1.83
C GLU A 48 -3.78 -10.37 0.86
N VAL A 49 -3.49 -10.06 -0.42
CA VAL A 49 -3.23 -11.08 -1.44
C VAL A 49 -1.79 -11.58 -1.42
N TYR A 50 -0.82 -10.67 -1.26
CA TYR A 50 0.62 -11.00 -1.33
C TYR A 50 1.26 -11.19 0.05
N GLY A 51 0.53 -10.87 1.13
CA GLY A 51 0.78 -11.38 2.46
C GLY A 51 2.06 -10.95 3.18
N SER A 52 3.04 -10.30 2.55
CA SER A 52 4.30 -9.94 3.21
C SER A 52 5.26 -9.07 2.38
N ASP A 53 6.23 -8.50 3.11
CA ASP A 53 7.48 -7.82 2.72
C ASP A 53 7.44 -6.30 2.44
N GLU A 54 6.27 -5.68 2.38
CA GLU A 54 6.23 -4.21 2.31
C GLU A 54 6.46 -3.56 3.66
N PRO A 55 7.17 -2.42 3.70
CA PRO A 55 7.23 -1.63 4.91
C PRO A 55 5.86 -0.95 5.03
N SER A 56 4.92 -1.64 5.68
CA SER A 56 3.58 -1.10 5.95
C SER A 56 3.67 -0.08 7.09
N PRO A 57 2.93 1.04 7.00
CA PRO A 57 2.69 1.89 8.16
C PRO A 57 2.04 1.01 9.22
N LYS A 58 2.60 1.01 10.42
CA LYS A 58 1.99 0.31 11.56
C LYS A 58 0.60 0.93 11.72
N LYS A 59 -0.46 0.22 11.34
CA LYS A 59 -1.82 0.59 11.74
C LYS A 59 -1.77 0.65 13.27
N SER A 60 -1.81 1.85 13.84
CA SER A 60 -2.00 2.04 15.27
C SER A 60 -3.29 1.31 15.62
N LYS A 61 -3.17 0.19 16.34
CA LYS A 61 -4.30 -0.41 17.03
C LYS A 61 -4.65 0.57 18.15
N GLU A 62 -5.70 1.34 17.95
CA GLU A 62 -6.49 1.90 19.04
C GLU A 62 -7.61 0.91 19.38
#